data_AF-A0A348B5W5-F1
#
_entry.id   AF-A0A348B5W5-F1
#
_cell.length_a   1.000
_cell.length_b   1.000
_cell.length_c   1.000
_cell.angle_alpha   90.00
_cell.angle_beta   90.00
_cell.angle_gamma   90.00
#
_symmetry.space_group_name_H-M   'P 1'
#
loop_
_entity.id
_entity.type
_entity.pdbx_description
1 polymer ?
#
loop_
_entity_poly.entity_id
_entity_poly.type
_entity_poly.pdbx_seq_one_letter_code
_entity_poly.pdbx_strand_id
1 'polypeptide(L)'
;MKNDEREESEVLLENYRVLLQKALDWLWDRTRIERKEVKNGEKATKVKVTLLKKKEVYKVLRDELEEINVLASHYVDEAINDAYSVLRSWRRRAEKGKALRKPRLKEVYVRVKSTLRKVDGESVRITVRPYEYVNFSWSRTWFSRRVKGLELGEPVIKEDKVYLPFRHKLPRFTPIDFLAIDSNLYTLDAYDGGKFISFSIRGVVQS
;
A
#
# COMPACT_ATOMS: atom_id res chain seq x y z
N MET A 1 13.03 -0.36 -12.16
CA MET A 1 13.53 -0.42 -13.55
C MET A 1 12.58 0.35 -14.46
N LYS A 2 12.96 0.66 -15.69
CA LYS A 2 12.02 1.21 -16.68
C LYS A 2 10.94 0.18 -16.96
N ASN A 3 9.75 0.66 -17.28
CA ASN A 3 8.71 -0.20 -17.82
C ASN A 3 8.94 -0.36 -19.33
N ASP A 4 9.61 -1.45 -19.70
CA ASP A 4 9.96 -1.77 -21.08
C ASP A 4 8.82 -2.53 -21.80
N GLU A 5 7.84 -3.07 -21.06
CA GLU A 5 6.66 -3.80 -21.56
C GLU A 5 5.39 -2.92 -21.53
N ARG A 6 5.50 -1.72 -22.11
CA ARG A 6 4.46 -0.68 -21.95
C ARG A 6 3.10 -1.12 -22.45
N GLU A 7 3.02 -1.76 -23.61
CA GLU A 7 1.73 -2.14 -24.21
C GLU A 7 0.95 -3.14 -23.32
N GLU A 8 1.62 -4.19 -22.84
CA GLU A 8 0.99 -5.23 -22.00
C GLU A 8 0.66 -4.73 -20.59
N SER A 9 1.54 -3.89 -20.03
CA SER A 9 1.32 -3.28 -18.72
C SER A 9 0.28 -2.16 -18.75
N GLU A 10 0.10 -1.48 -19.89
CA GLU A 10 -0.96 -0.49 -20.11
C GLU A 10 -2.33 -1.14 -20.05
N VAL A 11 -2.52 -2.29 -20.73
CA VAL A 11 -3.76 -3.08 -20.61
C VAL A 11 -4.08 -3.39 -19.15
N LEU A 12 -3.09 -3.82 -18.36
CA LEU A 12 -3.28 -4.08 -16.93
C LEU A 12 -3.68 -2.79 -16.17
N LEU A 13 -2.95 -1.70 -16.37
CA LEU A 13 -3.14 -0.44 -15.64
C LEU A 13 -4.47 0.24 -15.98
N GLU A 14 -4.88 0.23 -17.25
CA GLU A 14 -6.15 0.82 -17.70
C GLU A 14 -7.35 0.04 -17.17
N ASN A 15 -7.35 -1.28 -17.32
CA ASN A 15 -8.44 -2.11 -16.81
C ASN A 15 -8.50 -2.06 -15.27
N TYR A 16 -7.35 -2.04 -14.60
CA TYR A 16 -7.31 -1.87 -13.15
C TYR A 16 -7.81 -0.49 -12.71
N ARG A 17 -7.50 0.58 -13.46
CA ARG A 17 -8.04 1.93 -13.21
C ARG A 17 -9.57 1.93 -13.26
N VAL A 18 -10.17 1.24 -14.23
CA VAL A 18 -11.63 1.11 -14.33
C VAL A 18 -12.21 0.41 -13.09
N LEU A 19 -11.64 -0.74 -12.68
CA LEU A 19 -12.06 -1.47 -11.48
C LEU A 19 -11.95 -0.61 -10.21
N LEU A 20 -10.79 0.04 -10.02
CA LEU A 20 -10.53 0.87 -8.85
C LEU A 20 -11.46 2.09 -8.80
N GLN A 21 -11.70 2.74 -9.94
CA GLN A 21 -12.61 3.87 -10.02
C GLN A 21 -14.04 3.45 -9.70
N LYS A 22 -14.53 2.34 -10.27
CA LYS A 22 -15.85 1.79 -9.97
C LYS A 22 -16.01 1.45 -8.49
N ALA A 23 -15.00 0.80 -7.89
CA ALA A 23 -14.99 0.47 -6.47
C ALA A 23 -15.02 1.73 -5.58
N LEU A 24 -14.22 2.73 -5.94
CA LEU A 24 -14.18 4.02 -5.24
C LEU A 24 -15.51 4.76 -5.34
N ASP A 25 -16.14 4.75 -6.50
CA ASP A 25 -17.44 5.38 -6.76
C ASP A 25 -18.53 4.71 -5.91
N TRP A 26 -18.61 3.39 -5.98
CA TRP A 26 -19.60 2.60 -5.25
C TRP A 26 -19.54 2.84 -3.74
N LEU A 27 -18.32 2.90 -3.17
CA LEU A 27 -18.10 3.16 -1.74
C LEU A 27 -18.33 4.63 -1.38
N TRP A 28 -17.96 5.55 -2.27
CA TRP A 28 -18.17 6.99 -2.07
C TRP A 28 -19.65 7.33 -1.97
N ASP A 29 -20.47 6.79 -2.87
CA ASP A 29 -21.92 7.09 -2.94
C ASP A 29 -22.67 6.64 -1.68
N ARG A 30 -22.07 5.74 -0.91
CA ARG A 30 -22.60 5.23 0.38
C ARG A 30 -21.88 5.81 1.60
N THR A 31 -20.97 6.75 1.41
CA THR A 31 -20.25 7.42 2.50
C THR A 31 -21.10 8.54 3.08
N ARG A 32 -21.25 8.58 4.40
CA ARG A 32 -22.00 9.64 5.11
C ARG A 32 -21.04 10.69 5.67
N ILE A 33 -21.33 11.96 5.40
CA ILE A 33 -20.55 13.11 5.88
C ILE A 33 -21.46 14.00 6.72
N GLU A 34 -21.19 14.09 8.01
CA GLU A 34 -21.92 14.92 8.96
C GLU A 34 -21.06 16.14 9.33
N ARG A 35 -21.66 17.34 9.31
CA ARG A 35 -21.02 18.56 9.81
C ARG A 35 -21.64 18.94 11.14
N LYS A 36 -20.82 19.15 12.17
CA LYS A 36 -21.25 19.68 13.47
C LYS A 36 -20.56 21.01 13.71
N GLU A 37 -21.35 22.03 14.01
CA GLU A 37 -20.82 23.28 14.56
C GLU A 37 -20.59 23.09 16.05
N VAL A 38 -19.36 23.32 16.51
CA VAL A 38 -19.05 23.31 17.94
C VAL A 38 -18.97 24.76 18.42
N LYS A 39 -19.89 25.15 19.30
CA LYS A 39 -19.85 26.45 20.00
C LYS A 39 -18.99 26.29 21.25
N ASN A 40 -17.67 26.37 21.11
CA ASN A 40 -16.76 26.53 22.26
C ASN A 40 -15.65 27.49 21.88
N GLY A 41 -15.91 28.80 22.01
CA GLY A 41 -14.94 29.89 21.86
C GLY A 41 -14.44 30.18 20.44
N GLU A 42 -14.20 29.14 19.64
CA GLU A 42 -13.78 29.21 18.24
C GLU A 42 -14.79 28.45 17.37
N LYS A 43 -15.26 29.07 16.29
CA LYS A 43 -16.19 28.44 15.33
C LYS A 43 -15.47 27.32 14.55
N ALA A 44 -15.31 26.14 15.14
CA ALA A 44 -14.74 24.98 14.48
C ALA A 44 -15.85 24.07 13.92
N THR A 45 -15.91 23.95 12.59
CA THR A 45 -16.77 22.96 11.93
C THR A 45 -16.11 21.59 12.02
N LYS A 46 -16.62 20.71 12.90
CA LYS A 46 -16.16 19.34 13.04
C LYS A 46 -16.86 18.47 12.00
N VAL A 47 -16.09 17.92 11.06
CA VAL A 47 -16.59 16.98 10.05
C VAL A 47 -16.43 15.56 10.60
N LYS A 48 -17.52 14.79 10.61
CA LYS A 48 -17.52 13.36 10.94
C LYS A 48 -17.83 12.57 9.68
N VAL A 49 -16.96 11.63 9.34
CA VAL A 49 -17.12 10.77 8.16
C VAL A 49 -17.38 9.35 8.61
N THR A 50 -18.42 8.72 8.07
CA THR A 50 -18.74 7.32 8.30
C THR A 50 -18.57 6.54 7.00
N LEU A 51 -17.57 5.66 6.98
CA LEU A 51 -17.33 4.71 5.89
C LEU A 51 -18.00 3.37 6.21
N LEU A 52 -18.54 2.70 5.18
CA LEU A 52 -19.07 1.35 5.30
C LEU A 52 -17.98 0.37 5.73
N LYS A 53 -18.33 -0.61 6.58
CA LYS A 53 -17.36 -1.63 6.99
C LYS A 53 -17.15 -2.62 5.86
N LYS A 54 -15.88 -2.86 5.49
CA LYS A 54 -15.52 -3.77 4.39
C LYS A 54 -16.24 -5.12 4.48
N LYS A 55 -16.26 -5.75 5.67
CA LYS A 55 -16.90 -7.05 5.89
C LYS A 55 -18.39 -7.11 5.54
N GLU A 56 -19.11 -5.98 5.65
CA GLU A 56 -20.56 -5.91 5.43
C GLU A 56 -20.90 -5.80 3.94
N VAL A 57 -19.99 -5.21 3.15
CA VAL A 57 -20.26 -4.89 1.73
C VAL A 57 -19.34 -5.61 0.75
N TYR A 58 -18.36 -6.38 1.24
CA TYR A 58 -17.33 -7.00 0.42
C TYR A 58 -17.90 -7.88 -0.68
N LYS A 59 -18.83 -8.79 -0.34
CA LYS A 59 -19.39 -9.75 -1.29
C LYS A 59 -20.14 -9.03 -2.42
N VAL A 60 -21.07 -8.16 -2.07
CA VAL A 60 -21.88 -7.39 -3.05
C VAL A 60 -20.99 -6.56 -3.97
N LEU A 61 -20.04 -5.81 -3.41
CA LEU A 61 -19.11 -5.01 -4.20
C LEU A 61 -18.22 -5.88 -5.09
N ARG A 62 -17.75 -7.03 -4.60
CA ARG A 62 -16.92 -7.95 -5.37
C ARG A 62 -17.69 -8.53 -6.55
N ASP A 63 -18.93 -8.96 -6.32
CA ASP A 63 -19.79 -9.53 -7.36
C ASP A 63 -20.06 -8.49 -8.47
N GLU A 64 -20.41 -7.25 -8.10
CA GLU A 64 -20.60 -6.15 -9.07
C GLU A 64 -19.34 -5.79 -9.87
N LEU A 65 -18.16 -5.90 -9.25
CA LEU A 65 -16.89 -5.62 -9.95
C LEU A 65 -16.48 -6.78 -10.86
N GLU A 66 -16.78 -8.03 -10.51
CA GLU A 66 -16.49 -9.19 -11.35
C GLU A 66 -17.29 -9.16 -12.66
N GLU A 67 -18.52 -8.60 -12.67
CA GLU A 67 -19.32 -8.46 -13.89
C GLU A 67 -18.64 -7.64 -14.98
N ILE A 68 -17.78 -6.68 -14.60
CA ILE A 68 -17.03 -5.82 -15.52
C ILE A 68 -15.54 -6.21 -15.62
N ASN A 69 -15.12 -7.23 -14.88
CA ASN A 69 -13.72 -7.58 -14.74
C ASN A 69 -13.23 -8.39 -15.95
N VAL A 70 -12.17 -7.88 -16.59
CA VAL A 70 -11.44 -8.61 -17.65
C VAL A 70 -10.09 -9.12 -17.18
N LEU A 71 -9.67 -8.81 -15.96
CA LEU A 71 -8.39 -9.21 -15.38
C LEU A 71 -8.55 -10.46 -14.51
N ALA A 72 -7.44 -11.02 -14.03
CA ALA A 72 -7.50 -12.05 -13.00
C ALA A 72 -8.26 -11.55 -11.75
N SER A 73 -9.18 -12.37 -11.22
CA SER A 73 -10.06 -12.01 -10.08
C SER A 73 -9.38 -11.42 -8.85
N HIS A 74 -8.10 -11.75 -8.63
CA HIS A 74 -7.30 -11.18 -7.54
C HIS A 74 -7.17 -9.65 -7.62
N TYR A 75 -7.25 -9.08 -8.83
CA TYR A 75 -7.22 -7.63 -9.05
C TYR A 75 -8.51 -6.96 -8.60
N VAL A 76 -9.66 -7.65 -8.61
CA VAL A 76 -10.91 -7.14 -8.02
C VAL A 76 -10.75 -6.96 -6.52
N ASP A 77 -10.22 -7.99 -5.83
CA ASP A 77 -10.00 -7.92 -4.39
C ASP A 77 -9.01 -6.79 -4.03
N GLU A 78 -8.00 -6.58 -4.87
CA GLU A 78 -7.02 -5.51 -4.70
C GLU A 78 -7.62 -4.12 -4.95
N ALA A 79 -8.44 -3.96 -6.00
CA ALA A 79 -9.15 -2.71 -6.28
C ALA A 79 -10.05 -2.30 -5.10
N ILE A 80 -10.74 -3.26 -4.48
CA ILE A 80 -11.52 -3.02 -3.25
C ILE A 80 -10.62 -2.55 -2.10
N ASN A 81 -9.47 -3.22 -1.88
CA ASN A 81 -8.51 -2.83 -0.85
C ASN A 81 -8.01 -1.40 -1.03
N ASP A 82 -7.65 -1.05 -2.26
CA ASP A 82 -7.09 0.24 -2.61
C ASP A 82 -8.13 1.35 -2.53
N ALA A 83 -9.37 1.12 -2.96
CA ALA A 83 -10.48 2.05 -2.77
C ALA A 83 -10.70 2.37 -1.29
N TYR A 84 -10.65 1.36 -0.41
CA TYR A 84 -10.70 1.56 1.03
C TYR A 84 -9.52 2.36 1.58
N SER A 85 -8.30 2.10 1.09
CA SER A 85 -7.11 2.86 1.48
C SER A 85 -7.21 4.33 1.07
N VAL A 86 -7.68 4.60 -0.14
CA VAL A 86 -7.95 5.96 -0.65
C VAL A 86 -8.97 6.67 0.23
N LEU A 87 -10.11 6.03 0.54
CA LEU A 87 -11.16 6.63 1.37
C LEU A 87 -10.73 6.84 2.82
N ARG A 88 -9.93 5.93 3.40
CA ARG A 88 -9.36 6.12 4.75
C ARG A 88 -8.42 7.33 4.80
N SER A 89 -7.54 7.47 3.81
CA SER A 89 -6.64 8.62 3.70
C SER A 89 -7.41 9.93 3.49
N TRP A 90 -8.42 9.91 2.62
CA TRP A 90 -9.31 11.05 2.41
C TRP A 90 -10.06 11.42 3.70
N ARG A 91 -10.65 10.45 4.41
CA ARG A 91 -11.37 10.65 5.68
C ARG A 91 -10.53 11.39 6.70
N ARG A 92 -9.27 10.99 6.91
CA ARG A 92 -8.34 11.66 7.83
C ARG A 92 -8.11 13.13 7.49
N ARG A 93 -8.17 13.50 6.20
CA ARG A 93 -8.06 14.89 5.74
C ARG A 93 -9.40 15.64 5.87
N ALA A 94 -10.50 14.96 5.58
CA ALA A 94 -11.85 15.51 5.68
C ALA A 94 -12.21 15.88 7.12
N GLU A 95 -11.92 15.00 8.08
CA GLU A 95 -12.14 15.24 9.50
C GLU A 95 -11.29 16.40 10.05
N LYS A 96 -10.20 16.77 9.36
CA LYS A 96 -9.37 17.96 9.63
C LYS A 96 -9.82 19.21 8.86
N GLY A 97 -10.95 19.16 8.14
CA GLY A 97 -11.46 20.26 7.32
C GLY A 97 -10.68 20.51 6.02
N LYS A 98 -9.72 19.65 5.66
CA LYS A 98 -8.81 19.85 4.51
C LYS A 98 -9.30 19.26 3.19
N ALA A 99 -10.34 18.43 3.21
CA ALA A 99 -10.87 17.78 2.00
C ALA A 99 -12.36 17.45 2.14
N LEU A 100 -13.21 18.03 1.29
CA LEU A 100 -14.66 17.74 1.31
C LEU A 100 -15.16 17.07 0.02
N ARG A 101 -14.39 17.17 -1.06
CA ARG A 101 -14.73 16.57 -2.35
C ARG A 101 -14.24 15.12 -2.41
N LYS A 102 -14.91 14.31 -3.23
CA LYS A 102 -14.51 12.95 -3.58
C LYS A 102 -13.03 12.92 -4.00
N PRO A 103 -12.23 11.97 -3.50
CA PRO A 103 -10.86 11.80 -3.96
C PRO A 103 -10.85 11.44 -5.46
N ARG A 104 -9.89 12.01 -6.20
CA ARG A 104 -9.68 11.71 -7.62
C ARG A 104 -8.49 10.76 -7.76
N LEU A 105 -8.64 9.72 -8.57
CA LEU A 105 -7.53 8.87 -8.99
C LEU A 105 -6.71 9.64 -10.04
N LYS A 106 -5.48 10.03 -9.69
CA LYS A 106 -4.58 10.75 -10.61
C LYS A 106 -3.61 9.81 -11.31
N GLU A 107 -2.95 8.97 -10.53
CA GLU A 107 -1.97 7.99 -11.00
C GLU A 107 -2.38 6.64 -10.43
N VAL A 108 -2.41 5.63 -11.29
CA VAL A 108 -2.75 4.26 -10.91
C VAL A 108 -1.49 3.42 -10.97
N TYR A 109 -1.30 2.60 -9.94
CA TYR A 109 -0.26 1.59 -9.90
C TYR A 109 -0.92 0.28 -9.47
N VAL A 110 -0.33 -0.83 -9.86
CA VAL A 110 -0.82 -2.16 -9.50
C VAL A 110 0.23 -2.86 -8.65
N ARG A 111 -0.16 -3.23 -7.43
CA ARG A 111 0.65 -4.10 -6.58
C ARG A 111 0.27 -5.56 -6.86
N VAL A 112 1.23 -6.34 -7.32
CA VAL A 112 1.01 -7.71 -7.80
C VAL A 112 1.24 -8.71 -6.69
N LYS A 113 0.16 -9.39 -6.28
CA LYS A 113 0.19 -10.46 -5.25
C LYS A 113 1.11 -11.60 -5.65
N SER A 114 1.64 -12.30 -4.65
CA SER A 114 2.48 -13.49 -4.87
C SER A 114 1.82 -14.58 -5.69
N THR A 115 0.49 -14.72 -5.61
CA THR A 115 -0.29 -15.70 -6.38
C THR A 115 -0.40 -15.36 -7.87
N LEU A 116 -0.16 -14.10 -8.26
CA LEU A 116 -0.24 -13.64 -9.65
C LEU A 116 1.13 -13.55 -10.32
N ARG A 117 2.20 -14.00 -9.66
CA ARG A 117 3.56 -13.94 -10.22
C ARG A 117 4.27 -15.28 -10.16
N LYS A 118 5.15 -15.51 -11.13
CA LYS A 118 6.11 -16.62 -11.14
C LYS A 118 7.49 -16.07 -11.49
N VAL A 119 8.46 -16.33 -10.61
CA VAL A 119 9.87 -15.96 -10.83
C VAL A 119 10.56 -17.08 -11.59
N ASP A 120 11.32 -16.71 -12.63
CA ASP A 120 12.16 -17.60 -13.40
C ASP A 120 13.51 -16.94 -13.64
N GLY A 121 14.55 -17.40 -12.95
CA GLY A 121 15.88 -16.79 -12.94
C GLY A 121 15.83 -15.30 -12.56
N GLU A 122 16.27 -14.44 -13.47
CA GLU A 122 16.28 -12.98 -13.33
C GLU A 122 15.09 -12.31 -14.02
N SER A 123 13.94 -12.99 -14.03
CA SER A 123 12.70 -12.51 -14.60
C SER A 123 11.49 -12.87 -13.75
N VAL A 124 10.43 -12.07 -13.87
CA VAL A 124 9.13 -12.36 -13.26
C VAL A 124 8.05 -12.27 -14.32
N ARG A 125 7.27 -13.35 -14.40
CA ARG A 125 6.03 -13.41 -15.16
C ARG A 125 4.88 -13.01 -14.26
N ILE A 126 4.04 -12.11 -14.73
CA ILE A 126 2.87 -11.59 -14.00
C ILE A 126 1.62 -11.88 -14.81
N THR A 127 0.63 -12.50 -14.17
CA THR A 127 -0.66 -12.80 -14.79
C THR A 127 -1.49 -11.52 -14.88
N VAL A 128 -1.90 -11.15 -16.10
CA VAL A 128 -2.82 -10.04 -16.37
C VAL A 128 -4.25 -10.59 -16.42
N ARG A 129 -4.48 -11.57 -17.30
CA ARG A 129 -5.72 -12.34 -17.45
C ARG A 129 -5.42 -13.84 -17.41
N PRO A 130 -6.41 -14.73 -17.32
CA PRO A 130 -6.17 -16.16 -17.51
C PRO A 130 -5.41 -16.40 -18.83
N TYR A 131 -4.24 -17.05 -18.74
CA TYR A 131 -3.34 -17.34 -19.87
C TYR A 131 -2.68 -16.13 -20.58
N GLU A 132 -2.89 -14.90 -20.08
CA GLU A 132 -2.21 -13.69 -20.57
C GLU A 132 -1.25 -13.15 -19.51
N TYR A 133 -0.01 -12.87 -19.90
CA TYR A 133 1.06 -12.52 -18.98
C TYR A 133 1.90 -11.35 -19.49
N VAL A 134 2.47 -10.59 -18.55
CA VAL A 134 3.55 -9.61 -18.80
C VAL A 134 4.82 -10.09 -18.12
N ASN A 135 5.98 -9.94 -18.76
CA ASN A 135 7.26 -10.43 -18.23
C ASN A 135 8.25 -9.29 -17.99
N PHE A 136 8.77 -9.18 -16.77
CA PHE A 136 9.80 -8.20 -16.46
C PHE A 136 11.13 -8.90 -16.16
N SER A 137 12.16 -8.64 -16.97
CA SER A 137 13.52 -9.09 -16.71
C SER A 137 14.34 -8.02 -15.99
N TRP A 138 15.02 -8.39 -14.91
CA TRP A 138 16.01 -7.53 -14.26
C TRP A 138 17.46 -7.94 -14.57
N SER A 139 17.70 -8.88 -15.48
CA SER A 139 19.04 -9.40 -15.81
C SER A 139 20.06 -8.32 -16.18
N ARG A 140 19.62 -7.33 -16.98
CA ARG A 140 20.44 -6.21 -17.46
C ARG A 140 20.40 -4.97 -16.55
N THR A 141 19.90 -5.11 -15.32
CA THR A 141 19.84 -3.99 -14.37
C THR A 141 21.09 -3.94 -13.49
N TRP A 142 21.45 -2.74 -13.02
CA TRP A 142 22.60 -2.54 -12.14
C TRP A 142 22.51 -3.34 -10.82
N PHE A 143 21.31 -3.74 -10.41
CA PHE A 143 21.07 -4.45 -9.15
C PHE A 143 20.96 -5.97 -9.29
N SER A 144 21.02 -6.54 -10.51
CA SER A 144 20.81 -7.98 -10.74
C SER A 144 21.68 -8.87 -9.85
N ARG A 145 22.99 -8.56 -9.80
CA ARG A 145 23.95 -9.27 -8.94
C ARG A 145 23.68 -9.12 -7.45
N ARG A 146 23.10 -8.00 -7.01
CA ARG A 146 22.84 -7.70 -5.58
C ARG A 146 21.63 -8.44 -5.04
N VAL A 147 20.71 -8.83 -5.91
CA VAL A 147 19.46 -9.48 -5.53
C VAL A 147 19.50 -10.99 -5.74
N LYS A 148 20.65 -11.52 -6.18
CA LYS A 148 20.85 -12.97 -6.35
C LYS A 148 20.63 -13.68 -5.02
N GLY A 149 19.73 -14.67 -5.01
CA GLY A 149 19.36 -15.43 -3.81
C GLY A 149 18.36 -14.73 -2.88
N LEU A 150 17.85 -13.54 -3.24
CA LEU A 150 16.77 -12.88 -2.51
C LEU A 150 15.39 -13.30 -3.05
N GLU A 151 14.39 -13.28 -2.19
CA GLU A 151 13.00 -13.52 -2.58
C GLU A 151 12.41 -12.23 -3.17
N LEU A 152 11.84 -12.33 -4.37
CA LEU A 152 11.02 -11.25 -4.91
C LEU A 152 9.72 -11.14 -4.11
N GLY A 153 9.50 -9.99 -3.49
CA GLY A 153 8.24 -9.55 -2.87
C GLY A 153 7.19 -9.17 -3.91
N GLU A 154 6.20 -8.36 -3.55
CA GLU A 154 5.10 -7.96 -4.45
C GLU A 154 5.51 -6.83 -5.38
N PRO A 155 5.65 -7.07 -6.70
CA PRO A 155 6.00 -6.02 -7.65
C PRO A 155 4.96 -4.89 -7.64
N VAL A 156 5.42 -3.67 -7.91
CA VAL A 156 4.53 -2.53 -8.16
C VAL A 156 4.77 -2.04 -9.58
N ILE A 157 3.75 -2.17 -10.42
CA ILE A 157 3.76 -1.74 -11.82
C ILE A 157 3.16 -0.34 -11.89
N LYS A 158 3.86 0.58 -12.55
CA LYS A 158 3.41 1.92 -12.93
C LYS A 158 3.56 2.10 -14.43
N GLU A 159 2.95 3.16 -14.97
CA GLU A 159 3.05 3.52 -16.38
C GLU A 159 4.51 3.63 -16.85
N ASP A 160 5.37 4.35 -16.12
CA ASP A 160 6.76 4.60 -16.53
C ASP A 160 7.80 3.62 -15.94
N LYS A 161 7.46 2.95 -14.84
CA LYS A 161 8.41 2.23 -13.98
C LYS A 161 7.82 0.97 -13.37
N VAL A 162 8.70 0.01 -13.12
CA VAL A 162 8.40 -1.18 -12.31
C VAL A 162 9.31 -1.25 -11.10
N TYR A 163 8.70 -1.40 -9.92
CA TYR A 163 9.41 -1.63 -8.67
C TYR A 163 9.38 -3.11 -8.32
N LEU A 164 10.56 -3.68 -8.13
CA LEU A 164 10.76 -5.07 -7.74
C LEU A 164 11.36 -5.10 -6.33
N PRO A 165 10.54 -5.25 -5.27
CA PRO A 165 11.07 -5.32 -3.92
C PRO A 165 11.66 -6.71 -3.67
N PHE A 166 12.92 -6.76 -3.24
CA PHE A 166 13.58 -8.01 -2.86
C PHE A 166 13.74 -8.07 -1.35
N ARG A 167 13.54 -9.24 -0.76
CA ARG A 167 13.65 -9.47 0.68
C ARG A 167 14.46 -10.72 0.97
N HIS A 168 15.21 -10.69 2.07
CA HIS A 168 15.83 -11.89 2.63
C HIS A 168 14.90 -12.47 3.69
N LYS A 169 14.71 -13.80 3.68
CA LYS A 169 14.01 -14.46 4.79
C LYS A 169 15.00 -14.57 5.95
N LEU A 170 14.76 -13.79 6.99
CA LEU A 170 15.49 -14.01 8.24
C LEU A 170 15.03 -15.34 8.85
N PRO A 171 15.96 -16.14 9.40
CA PRO A 171 15.57 -17.29 10.20
C PRO A 171 14.67 -16.82 11.34
N ARG A 172 13.62 -17.58 11.64
CA ARG A 172 12.87 -17.37 12.88
C ARG A 172 13.82 -17.65 14.03
N PHE A 173 14.23 -16.62 14.74
CA PHE A 173 14.94 -16.76 16.00
C PHE A 173 13.94 -16.55 17.14
N THR A 174 14.05 -17.37 18.17
CA THR A 174 13.50 -17.02 19.48
C THR A 174 14.44 -15.96 20.05
N PRO A 175 13.96 -14.76 20.41
CA PRO A 175 14.80 -13.79 21.11
C PRO A 175 15.39 -14.47 22.35
N ILE A 176 16.72 -14.52 22.44
CA ILE A 176 17.42 -15.12 23.59
C ILE A 176 17.19 -14.25 24.82
N ASP A 177 17.23 -12.93 24.63
CA ASP A 177 16.93 -11.90 25.63
C ASP A 177 16.31 -10.68 24.94
N PHE A 178 15.76 -9.76 25.74
CA PHE A 178 15.23 -8.49 25.27
C PHE A 178 16.02 -7.34 25.87
N LEU A 179 16.32 -6.34 25.05
CA LEU A 179 16.88 -5.07 25.49
C LEU A 179 15.94 -3.97 25.00
N ALA A 180 15.25 -3.32 25.92
CA ALA A 180 14.46 -2.13 25.62
C ALA A 180 15.41 -0.93 25.55
N ILE A 181 15.40 -0.22 24.43
CA ILE A 181 16.18 1.00 24.24
C ILE A 181 15.19 2.13 23.97
N ASP A 182 15.27 3.19 24.77
CA ASP A 182 14.54 4.45 24.56
C ASP A 182 15.53 5.58 24.32
N SER A 183 15.24 6.44 23.34
CA SER A 183 16.09 7.58 23.01
C SER A 183 15.30 8.86 23.20
N ASN A 184 15.77 9.68 24.14
CA ASN A 184 15.28 11.02 24.40
C ASN A 184 16.31 12.06 23.91
N LEU A 185 15.92 13.33 23.91
CA LEU A 185 16.73 14.42 23.36
C LEU A 185 18.18 14.47 23.91
N TYR A 186 18.39 14.05 25.15
CA TYR A 186 19.67 14.12 25.83
C TYR A 186 20.10 12.81 26.51
N THR A 187 19.28 11.77 26.41
CA THR A 187 19.58 10.48 27.04
C THR A 187 19.31 9.33 26.09
N LEU A 188 20.13 8.29 26.23
CA LEU A 188 19.85 6.97 25.68
C LEU A 188 19.72 6.02 26.87
N ASP A 189 18.52 5.50 27.06
CA ASP A 189 18.16 4.66 28.20
C ASP A 189 18.00 3.21 27.73
N ALA A 190 18.59 2.26 28.45
CA ALA A 190 18.59 0.84 28.12
C ALA A 190 18.17 -0.02 29.31
N TYR A 191 17.30 -1.01 29.08
CA TYR A 191 16.80 -1.93 30.10
C TYR A 191 16.74 -3.37 29.59
N ASP A 192 17.37 -4.29 30.30
CA ASP A 192 17.49 -5.71 29.92
C ASP A 192 16.56 -6.65 30.70
N GLY A 193 15.62 -6.12 31.48
CA GLY A 193 14.76 -6.92 32.38
C GLY A 193 15.25 -6.98 33.83
N GLY A 194 16.51 -6.62 34.11
CA GLY A 194 17.05 -6.57 35.48
C GLY A 194 17.80 -5.28 35.81
N LYS A 195 18.52 -4.72 34.83
CA LYS A 195 19.39 -3.55 34.98
C LYS A 195 18.93 -2.44 34.05
N PHE A 196 18.90 -1.22 34.61
CA PHE A 196 18.67 0.02 33.86
C PHE A 196 19.99 0.79 33.73
N ILE A 197 20.32 1.24 32.53
CA ILE A 197 21.50 2.06 32.24
C ILE A 197 21.05 3.28 31.45
N SER A 198 21.49 4.47 31.87
CA SER A 198 21.24 5.74 31.20
C SER A 198 22.55 6.37 30.75
N PHE A 199 22.64 6.73 29.48
CA PHE A 199 23.78 7.47 28.91
C PHE A 199 23.35 8.89 28.56
N SER A 200 24.08 9.89 29.06
CA SER A 200 23.91 11.27 28.62
C SER A 200 24.57 11.48 27.25
N ILE A 201 23.81 11.97 26.29
CA ILE A 201 24.29 12.28 24.93
C ILE A 201 24.40 13.79 24.66
N ARG A 202 24.35 14.63 25.71
CA ARG A 202 24.42 16.10 25.59
C ARG A 202 25.66 16.61 24.84
N GLY A 203 26.77 15.86 24.85
CA GLY A 203 28.00 16.20 24.12
C GLY A 203 28.10 15.67 22.69
N VAL A 204 27.14 14.86 22.24
CA VAL A 204 27.15 14.22 20.90
C VAL A 204 26.27 14.99 19.90
N VAL A 205 25.31 15.78 20.38
CA VAL A 205 24.35 16.54 19.55
C VAL A 205 24.87 17.95 19.19
N GLN A 206 26.08 18.32 19.61
CA GLN A 206 26.78 19.52 19.16
C GLN A 206 27.85 19.16 18.11
N SER A 207 27.42 18.84 16.89
CA SER A 207 28.26 18.78 15.68
C SER A 207 27.43 19.04 14.43
#